data_AF-A0A0K2VU40-F1
#
_entry.id   AF-A0A0K2VU40-F1
#
_cell.length_a   1.000
_cell.length_b   1.000
_cell.length_c   1.000
_cell.angle_alpha   90.00
_cell.angle_beta   90.00
_cell.angle_gamma   90.00
#
_symmetry.space_group_name_H-M   'P 1'
#
loop_
_entity.id
_entity.type
_entity.pdbx_description
1 polymer ?
#
loop_
_entity_poly.entity_id
_entity_poly.type
_entity_poly.pdbx_seq_one_letter_code
_entity_poly.pdbx_strand_id
1 'polypeptide(L)'
;MDIMGALATAGQAVKIAKDLRDIERDLDSASYKAKMAELYSSLADIKMALSDAKEALHEKDGQIKGLRDQIQALQSGETCPLCSTGKLKVIASRLHPQFGVLGHQERTLKCQNAECGHTEKRKVVPT
;
A
#
# COMPACT_ATOMS: atom_id res chain seq x y z
N MET A 1 -6.21 18.88 4.72
CA MET A 1 -6.41 18.90 6.19
C MET A 1 -6.15 17.50 6.74
N ASP A 2 -5.63 17.34 7.95
CA ASP A 2 -5.51 16.02 8.59
C ASP A 2 -6.90 15.44 8.89
N ILE A 3 -7.02 14.11 8.91
CA ILE A 3 -8.22 13.35 9.31
C ILE A 3 -8.73 13.84 10.67
N MET A 4 -7.81 14.20 11.57
CA MET A 4 -8.12 14.83 12.86
C MET A 4 -8.88 16.16 12.73
N GLY A 5 -8.53 16.98 11.74
CA GLY A 5 -9.26 18.21 11.40
C GLY A 5 -10.65 17.91 10.85
N ALA A 6 -10.78 16.92 9.96
CA ALA A 6 -12.07 16.50 9.42
C ALA A 6 -13.05 15.99 10.50
N LEU A 7 -12.53 15.25 11.49
CA LEU A 7 -13.29 14.76 12.64
C LEU A 7 -13.77 15.91 13.55
N ALA A 8 -12.94 16.94 13.76
CA ALA A 8 -13.34 18.12 14.51
C ALA A 8 -14.49 18.86 13.81
N THR A 9 -14.41 19.05 12.48
CA THR A 9 -15.46 19.68 11.68
C THR A 9 -16.75 18.85 11.67
N ALA A 10 -16.65 17.51 11.63
CA ALA A 10 -17.79 16.62 11.76
C ALA A 10 -18.49 16.76 13.12
N GLY A 11 -17.73 16.87 14.21
CA GLY A 11 -18.27 17.14 15.55
C GLY A 11 -19.02 18.47 15.62
N GLN A 12 -18.50 19.49 14.93
CA GLN A 12 -19.14 20.81 14.85
C GLN A 12 -20.45 20.76 14.03
N ALA A 13 -20.47 20.02 12.91
CA ALA A 13 -21.69 19.81 12.12
C ALA A 13 -22.79 19.08 12.90
N VAL A 14 -22.43 18.07 13.70
CA VAL A 14 -23.37 17.37 14.60
C VAL A 14 -23.95 18.30 15.66
N LYS A 15 -23.11 19.20 16.20
CA LYS A 15 -23.56 20.21 17.16
C LYS A 15 -24.54 21.19 16.52
N ILE A 16 -24.26 21.69 15.32
CA ILE A 16 -25.16 22.57 14.58
C ILE A 16 -26.49 21.86 14.28
N ALA A 17 -26.47 20.58 13.90
CA ALA A 17 -27.68 19.78 13.70
C ALA A 17 -28.53 19.63 14.98
N LYS A 18 -27.87 19.53 16.14
CA LYS A 18 -28.56 19.52 17.44
C LYS A 18 -29.15 20.89 17.77
N ASP A 19 -28.38 21.96 17.58
CA ASP A 19 -28.85 23.33 17.78
C ASP A 19 -30.08 23.62 16.91
N LEU A 20 -30.09 23.14 15.66
CA LEU A 20 -31.23 23.25 14.73
C LEU A 20 -32.49 22.52 15.20
N ARG A 21 -32.34 21.39 15.89
CA ARG A 21 -33.46 20.63 16.47
C ARG A 21 -34.06 21.35 17.68
N ASP A 22 -33.24 22.06 18.45
CA ASP A 22 -33.67 22.79 19.64
C ASP A 22 -34.36 24.14 19.30
N ILE A 23 -34.08 24.70 18.11
CA ILE A 23 -34.71 25.95 17.59
C ILE A 23 -36.22 25.79 17.31
N GLU A 24 -36.78 24.58 17.23
CA GLU A 24 -38.24 24.38 17.05
C GLU A 24 -39.11 25.04 18.15
N ARG A 25 -38.54 25.50 19.28
CA ARG A 25 -39.28 26.23 20.32
C ARG A 25 -39.33 27.74 20.16
N ASP A 26 -38.42 28.36 19.40
CA ASP A 26 -38.38 29.82 19.20
C ASP A 26 -38.31 30.13 17.70
N LEU A 27 -39.40 30.69 17.18
CA LEU A 27 -39.66 30.97 15.75
C LEU A 27 -38.76 32.08 15.18
N ASP A 28 -37.44 31.89 15.17
CA ASP A 28 -36.52 32.87 14.58
C ASP A 28 -35.95 32.38 13.24
N SER A 29 -36.68 32.69 12.17
CA SER A 29 -36.38 32.25 10.79
C SER A 29 -35.01 32.71 10.28
N ALA A 30 -34.45 33.79 10.82
CA ALA A 30 -33.12 34.29 10.48
C ALA A 30 -32.03 33.38 11.07
N SER A 31 -32.20 32.98 12.34
CA SER A 31 -31.28 32.07 13.04
C SER A 31 -31.21 30.70 12.35
N TYR A 32 -32.36 30.17 11.91
CA TYR A 32 -32.44 28.89 11.21
C TYR A 32 -31.69 28.92 9.87
N LYS A 33 -31.87 29.99 9.08
CA LYS A 33 -31.15 30.16 7.81
C LYS A 33 -29.64 30.29 8.02
N ALA A 34 -29.21 31.01 9.05
CA ALA A 34 -27.79 31.14 9.38
C ALA A 34 -27.16 29.79 9.76
N LYS A 35 -27.85 28.99 10.61
CA LYS A 35 -27.38 27.66 11.02
C LYS A 35 -27.38 26.65 9.87
N MET A 36 -28.37 26.72 8.97
CA MET A 36 -28.36 25.92 7.74
C MET A 36 -27.14 26.24 6.86
N ALA A 37 -26.84 27.53 6.66
CA ALA A 37 -25.65 27.94 5.90
C ALA A 37 -24.35 27.45 6.56
N GLU A 38 -24.25 27.54 7.89
CA GLU A 38 -23.11 27.03 8.67
C GLU A 38 -22.95 25.51 8.53
N LEU A 39 -24.06 24.77 8.53
CA LEU A 39 -24.07 23.32 8.35
C LEU A 39 -23.66 22.92 6.92
N TYR A 40 -24.14 23.64 5.89
CA TYR A 40 -23.72 23.42 4.51
C TYR A 40 -22.23 23.70 4.29
N SER A 41 -21.71 24.79 4.89
CA SER A 41 -20.27 25.09 4.84
C SER A 41 -19.46 23.98 5.49
N SER A 42 -19.86 23.55 6.69
CA SER A 42 -19.18 22.48 7.42
C SER A 42 -19.20 21.16 6.64
N LEU A 43 -20.31 20.84 5.96
CA LEU A 43 -20.42 19.64 5.14
C LEU A 43 -19.51 19.70 3.91
N ALA A 44 -19.38 20.87 3.28
CA ALA A 44 -18.47 21.07 2.16
C ALA A 44 -17.01 20.85 2.59
N ASP A 45 -16.62 21.40 3.73
CA ASP A 45 -15.28 21.22 4.29
C ASP A 45 -14.97 19.75 4.61
N ILE A 46 -15.94 19.03 5.21
CA ILE A 46 -15.82 17.59 5.47
C ILE A 46 -15.66 16.82 4.16
N LYS A 47 -16.43 17.16 3.12
CA LYS A 47 -16.33 16.49 1.82
C LYS A 47 -14.97 16.69 1.18
N MET A 48 -14.41 17.90 1.27
CA MET A 48 -13.05 18.18 0.79
C MET A 48 -12.02 17.37 1.57
N ALA A 49 -12.08 17.39 2.90
CA ALA A 49 -11.14 16.65 3.73
C ALA A 49 -11.23 15.13 3.53
N LEU A 50 -12.42 14.60 3.25
CA LEU A 50 -12.60 13.17 2.93
C LEU A 50 -12.02 12.81 1.56
N SER A 51 -12.14 13.70 0.56
CA SER A 51 -11.48 13.52 -0.74
C SER A 51 -9.96 13.49 -0.59
N ASP A 52 -9.38 14.45 0.14
CA ASP A 52 -7.95 14.49 0.44
C ASP A 52 -7.49 13.19 1.14
N ALA A 53 -8.26 12.74 2.15
CA ALA A 53 -7.94 11.51 2.87
C ALA A 53 -8.01 10.27 1.97
N LYS A 54 -8.97 10.22 1.05
CA LYS A 54 -9.10 9.13 0.08
C LYS A 54 -7.91 9.09 -0.88
N GLU A 55 -7.45 10.24 -1.36
CA GLU A 55 -6.25 10.33 -2.22
C GLU A 55 -5.00 9.86 -1.48
N ALA A 56 -4.82 10.32 -0.23
CA ALA A 56 -3.69 9.88 0.60
C ALA A 56 -3.72 8.36 0.85
N LEU A 57 -4.89 7.77 1.11
CA LEU A 57 -5.03 6.32 1.26
C LEU A 57 -4.69 5.57 -0.03
N HIS A 58 -5.16 6.05 -1.19
CA HIS A 58 -4.83 5.46 -2.48
C HIS A 58 -3.32 5.50 -2.78
N GLU A 59 -2.65 6.60 -2.46
CA GLU A 59 -1.20 6.73 -2.61
C GLU A 59 -0.48 5.71 -1.72
N LYS A 60 -0.88 5.61 -0.45
CA LYS A 60 -0.29 4.65 0.50
C LYS A 60 -0.53 3.20 0.08
N ASP A 61 -1.72 2.86 -0.41
CA ASP A 61 -2.00 1.54 -0.95
C ASP A 61 -1.15 1.22 -2.18
N GLY A 62 -0.90 2.21 -3.05
CA GLY A 62 0.02 2.09 -4.17
C GLY A 62 1.45 1.78 -3.72
N GLN A 63 1.95 2.52 -2.72
CA GLN A 63 3.27 2.27 -2.12
C GLN A 63 3.35 0.89 -1.48
N ILE A 64 2.33 0.47 -0.73
CA ILE A 64 2.27 -0.87 -0.11
C ILE A 64 2.31 -1.97 -1.16
N LYS A 65 1.55 -1.83 -2.26
CA LYS A 65 1.60 -2.80 -3.37
C LYS A 65 3.00 -2.87 -4.00
N GLY A 66 3.60 -1.72 -4.32
CA GLY A 66 4.95 -1.69 -4.88
C GLY A 66 6.00 -2.32 -3.96
N LEU A 67 5.92 -2.07 -2.65
CA LEU A 67 6.80 -2.70 -1.67
C LEU A 67 6.56 -4.21 -1.56
N ARG A 68 5.29 -4.67 -1.60
CA ARG A 68 4.96 -6.11 -1.61
C ARG A 68 5.52 -6.80 -2.85
N ASP A 69 5.40 -6.18 -4.02
CA ASP A 69 5.93 -6.74 -5.28
C ASP A 69 7.47 -6.86 -5.22
N GLN A 70 8.15 -5.84 -4.67
CA GLN A 70 9.60 -5.90 -4.45
C GLN A 70 9.98 -7.02 -3.47
N ILE A 71 9.26 -7.15 -2.35
CA ILE A 71 9.49 -8.23 -1.38
C ILE A 71 9.27 -9.59 -2.04
N GLN A 72 8.19 -9.76 -2.81
CA GLN A 72 7.90 -11.01 -3.50
C GLN A 72 8.97 -11.33 -4.55
N ALA A 73 9.44 -10.35 -5.32
CA ALA A 73 10.54 -10.51 -6.26
C ALA A 73 11.82 -10.97 -5.55
N LEU A 74 12.15 -10.39 -4.40
CA LEU A 74 13.30 -10.81 -3.57
C LEU A 74 13.11 -12.22 -2.99
N GLN A 75 11.88 -12.59 -2.62
CA GLN A 75 11.55 -13.89 -2.03
C GLN A 75 11.37 -15.02 -3.04
N SER A 76 11.16 -14.71 -4.32
CA SER A 76 10.88 -15.67 -5.41
C SER A 76 12.02 -16.65 -5.73
N GLY A 77 13.17 -16.53 -5.06
CA GLY A 77 14.23 -17.52 -5.10
C GLY A 77 13.92 -18.77 -4.25
N GLU A 78 14.46 -19.91 -4.67
CA GLU A 78 14.53 -21.09 -3.81
C GLU A 78 15.34 -20.78 -2.55
N THR A 79 14.93 -21.36 -1.43
CA THR A 79 15.65 -21.22 -0.16
C THR A 79 16.98 -21.97 -0.25
N CYS A 80 18.05 -21.34 0.23
CA CYS A 80 19.39 -21.94 0.22
C CYS A 80 19.41 -23.19 1.12
N PRO A 81 19.87 -24.35 0.62
CA PRO A 81 19.85 -25.60 1.38
C PRO A 81 20.86 -25.65 2.55
N LEU A 82 21.81 -24.72 2.61
CA LEU A 82 22.85 -24.68 3.66
C LEU A 82 22.48 -23.82 4.86
N CYS A 83 21.96 -22.61 4.63
CA CYS A 83 21.63 -21.69 5.71
C CYS A 83 20.13 -21.57 5.99
N SER A 84 19.27 -22.12 5.12
CA SER A 84 17.80 -22.10 5.21
C SER A 84 17.15 -20.71 5.35
N THR A 85 17.95 -19.64 5.30
CA THR A 85 17.58 -18.26 5.58
C THR A 85 17.75 -17.39 4.34
N GLY A 86 18.85 -17.58 3.60
CA GLY A 86 19.10 -16.89 2.34
C GLY A 86 18.35 -17.49 1.16
N LYS A 87 18.08 -16.66 0.14
CA LYS A 87 17.55 -17.09 -1.15
C LYS A 87 18.66 -17.24 -2.18
N LEU A 88 18.54 -18.21 -3.07
CA LEU A 88 19.47 -18.42 -4.18
C LEU A 88 19.13 -17.46 -5.34
N LYS A 89 20.12 -16.70 -5.82
CA LYS A 89 20.02 -15.82 -6.99
C LYS A 89 20.90 -16.35 -8.12
N VAL A 90 20.36 -16.37 -9.34
CA VAL A 90 21.13 -16.72 -10.55
C VAL A 90 22.11 -15.59 -10.86
N ILE A 91 23.41 -15.87 -10.94
CA ILE A 91 24.43 -14.91 -11.36
C ILE A 91 24.81 -15.10 -12.83
N ALA A 92 24.80 -16.35 -13.29
CA ALA A 92 25.15 -16.68 -14.67
C ALA A 92 24.30 -17.83 -15.16
N SER A 93 23.88 -17.74 -16.41
CA SER A 93 23.22 -18.81 -17.15
C SER A 93 24.02 -19.04 -18.42
N ARG A 94 24.43 -20.28 -18.67
CA ARG A 94 25.14 -20.68 -19.90
C ARG A 94 24.47 -21.92 -20.49
N LEU A 95 24.65 -22.14 -21.79
CA LEU A 95 24.26 -23.39 -22.43
C LEU A 95 25.10 -24.54 -21.85
N HIS A 96 24.46 -25.67 -21.55
CA HIS A 96 25.18 -26.82 -21.02
C HIS A 96 26.19 -27.35 -22.06
N PRO A 97 27.46 -27.63 -21.72
CA PRO A 97 28.49 -27.98 -22.70
C PRO A 97 28.13 -29.15 -23.63
N GLN A 98 27.45 -30.15 -23.08
CA GLN A 98 27.12 -31.39 -23.79
C GLN A 98 25.66 -31.45 -24.28
N PHE A 99 24.77 -30.69 -23.66
CA PHE A 99 23.32 -30.79 -23.86
C PHE A 99 22.67 -29.45 -24.22
N GLY A 100 23.47 -28.42 -24.49
CA GLY A 100 23.00 -27.09 -24.87
C GLY A 100 22.25 -27.10 -26.21
N VAL A 101 22.63 -28.00 -27.12
CA VAL A 101 21.94 -28.20 -28.40
C VAL A 101 20.49 -28.68 -28.20
N LEU A 102 20.22 -29.37 -27.08
CA LEU A 102 18.87 -29.81 -26.69
C LEU A 102 18.17 -28.80 -25.77
N GLY A 103 18.69 -27.57 -25.65
CA GLY A 103 18.08 -26.49 -24.87
C GLY A 103 18.40 -26.50 -23.37
N HIS A 104 19.24 -27.42 -22.87
CA HIS A 104 19.63 -27.43 -21.46
C HIS A 104 20.53 -26.25 -21.10
N GLN A 105 20.23 -25.62 -19.96
CA GLN A 105 21.01 -24.54 -19.39
C GLN A 105 21.73 -25.00 -18.12
N GLU A 106 22.91 -24.44 -17.87
CA GLU A 106 23.61 -24.52 -16.60
C GLU A 106 23.56 -23.15 -15.94
N ARG A 107 22.90 -23.06 -14.78
CA ARG A 107 22.77 -21.84 -14.00
C ARG A 107 23.68 -21.91 -12.80
N THR A 108 24.50 -20.88 -12.60
CA THR A 108 25.27 -20.68 -11.36
C THR A 108 24.42 -19.83 -10.41
N LEU A 109 24.07 -20.42 -9.28
CA LEU A 109 23.27 -19.83 -8.20
C LEU A 109 24.21 -19.43 -7.06
N LYS A 110 23.96 -18.26 -6.45
CA LYS A 110 24.64 -17.84 -5.21
C LYS A 110 23.63 -17.41 -4.18
N CYS A 111 23.89 -17.77 -2.93
CA CYS A 111 23.09 -17.36 -1.78
C CYS A 111 23.23 -15.84 -1.56
N GLN A 112 22.11 -15.17 -1.35
CA GLN A 112 22.08 -13.74 -1.02
C GLN A 112 22.55 -13.44 0.41
N ASN A 113 22.55 -14.42 1.31
CA ASN A 113 23.06 -14.22 2.67
C ASN A 113 24.59 -14.13 2.65
N ALA A 114 25.13 -12.96 3.01
CA ALA A 114 26.56 -12.67 3.02
C ALA A 114 27.35 -13.59 3.96
N GLU A 115 26.74 -14.04 5.07
CA GLU A 115 27.38 -14.94 6.02
C GLU A 115 27.49 -16.38 5.50
N CYS A 116 26.58 -16.79 4.60
CA CYS A 116 26.56 -18.15 4.07
C CYS A 116 27.51 -18.32 2.87
N GLY A 117 27.56 -17.35 1.95
CA GLY A 117 28.49 -17.36 0.82
C GLY A 117 28.31 -18.50 -0.21
N HIS A 118 27.35 -19.41 -0.03
CA HIS A 118 27.18 -20.61 -0.85
C HIS A 118 26.97 -20.29 -2.33
N THR A 119 27.65 -21.06 -3.19
CA THR A 119 27.51 -20.98 -4.65
C THR A 119 27.42 -22.39 -5.23
N GLU A 120 26.43 -22.64 -6.08
CA GLU A 120 26.22 -23.94 -6.72
C GLU A 120 25.90 -23.80 -8.20
N LYS A 121 26.16 -24.86 -8.97
CA LYS A 121 25.78 -24.95 -10.38
C LYS A 121 24.66 -25.96 -10.51
N ARG A 122 23.58 -25.56 -11.19
CA ARG A 122 22.40 -26.40 -11.38
C ARG A 122 22.02 -26.46 -12.86
N LYS A 123 21.79 -27.69 -13.33
CA LYS A 123 21.25 -27.93 -14.68
C LYS A 123 19.75 -27.63 -14.66
N VAL A 124 19.31 -26.79 -15.57
CA VAL A 124 17.90 -26.50 -15.83
C VAL A 124 17.52 -27.17 -17.14
N VAL A 125 16.51 -28.02 -17.08
CA VAL A 125 15.93 -28.70 -18.23
C VAL A 125 14.95 -27.73 -18.90
N PRO A 126 14.95 -27.61 -20.24
CA PRO A 126 13.92 -26.84 -20.94
C PRO A 126 12.54 -27.49 -20.70
N THR A 127 11.57 -26.67 -20.32
CA THR A 127 10.15 -27.03 -20.24
C THR A 127 9.50 -27.05 -21.61
#